data_AF-A0A9E0KGS2-F1
#
_entry.id   AF-A0A9E0KGS2-F1
#
_cell.length_a   1.000
_cell.length_b   1.000
_cell.length_c   1.000
_cell.angle_alpha   90.00
_cell.angle_beta   90.00
_cell.angle_gamma   90.00
#
_symmetry.space_group_name_H-M   'P 1'
#
loop_
_entity.id
_entity.type
_entity.pdbx_description
1 polymer ?
#
loop_
_entity_poly.entity_id
_entity_poly.type
_entity_poly.pdbx_seq_one_letter_code
_entity_poly.pdbx_strand_id
1 'polypeptide(L)'
;MELFFDPRSVVVIGASNTPFNLGHTICNMLKDYLHYQGAVYAVNSKGEAVNGCPGYSSVLDLPEAPDLAIIIVAARHVPGLIEDIARKGIRRVVIESAGFSEGGEIGEAMQREIDTIARQNGIRILGPNCLGALSTRDKFCCFYGVNPSLVEMNQIFESPGNISYIIQSGGVAVLVMESLYYDIVGVNKVVSIGNKCDVDEADLIEYFQKDETEVIGLYLENISNGRRLMEAARKSHKPVLLYKVGKTKEGAMAAMSHTAGMANNDRVFDAACRQTGIIRLQSIDELHSLPKMFTEMPLLKGKRIAAFTNSGAFGGISAD
;
A
#
# COMPACT_ATOMS: atom_id res chain seq x y z
N MET A 1 -5.31 3.03 12.13
CA MET A 1 -4.20 2.93 11.15
C MET A 1 -3.16 1.95 11.64
N GLU A 2 -2.59 2.12 12.83
CA GLU A 2 -1.57 1.24 13.43
C GLU A 2 -1.75 -0.27 13.18
N LEU A 3 -2.91 -0.84 13.48
CA LEU A 3 -3.19 -2.28 13.28
C LEU A 3 -3.14 -2.79 11.82
N PHE A 4 -3.04 -1.91 10.82
CA PHE A 4 -2.72 -2.33 9.44
C PHE A 4 -1.22 -2.61 9.23
N PHE A 5 -0.37 -2.17 10.17
CA PHE A 5 1.09 -2.22 10.08
C PHE A 5 1.73 -3.02 11.22
N ASP A 6 1.15 -2.93 12.42
CA ASP A 6 1.57 -3.66 13.62
C ASP A 6 0.37 -4.35 14.30
N PRO A 7 -0.31 -5.30 13.62
CA PRO A 7 -1.26 -6.17 14.31
C PRO A 7 -0.50 -7.11 15.26
N ARG A 8 -1.18 -7.66 16.28
CA ARG A 8 -0.67 -8.77 17.12
C ARG A 8 -1.30 -10.11 16.76
N SER A 9 -2.40 -10.09 16.01
CA SER A 9 -3.07 -11.28 15.51
C SER A 9 -3.69 -11.02 14.13
N VAL A 10 -3.53 -11.96 13.22
CA VAL A 10 -4.04 -11.85 11.85
C VAL A 10 -4.76 -13.12 11.41
N VAL A 11 -5.79 -12.97 10.59
CA VAL A 11 -6.41 -14.08 9.87
C VAL A 11 -6.31 -13.88 8.36
N VAL A 12 -5.82 -14.90 7.66
CA VAL A 12 -5.76 -14.93 6.19
C VAL A 12 -6.90 -15.78 5.66
N ILE A 13 -7.91 -15.11 5.10
CA ILE A 13 -9.13 -15.71 4.57
C ILE A 13 -8.93 -15.99 3.07
N GLY A 14 -8.97 -17.27 2.68
CA GLY A 14 -8.65 -17.73 1.33
C GLY A 14 -7.31 -18.47 1.22
N ALA A 15 -6.54 -18.56 2.31
CA ALA A 15 -5.32 -19.36 2.37
C ALA A 15 -5.63 -20.87 2.37
N SER A 16 -5.01 -21.63 1.46
CA SER A 16 -5.17 -23.10 1.39
C SER A 16 -3.87 -23.79 0.97
N ASN A 17 -3.83 -25.12 1.05
CA ASN A 17 -2.68 -25.90 0.57
C ASN A 17 -2.74 -26.22 -0.93
N THR A 18 -3.68 -25.62 -1.66
CA THR A 18 -3.77 -25.77 -3.12
C THR A 18 -2.53 -25.16 -3.77
N PRO A 19 -1.91 -25.82 -4.76
CA PRO A 19 -0.76 -25.26 -5.47
C PRO A 19 -1.04 -23.85 -5.99
N PHE A 20 -0.06 -22.95 -5.80
CA PHE A 20 -0.12 -21.55 -6.22
C PHE A 20 -1.22 -20.70 -5.55
N ASN A 21 -1.80 -21.16 -4.43
CA ASN A 21 -2.74 -20.34 -3.67
C ASN A 21 -2.04 -19.09 -3.11
N LEU A 22 -2.55 -17.91 -3.47
CA LEU A 22 -1.94 -16.64 -3.07
C LEU A 22 -2.00 -16.40 -1.56
N GLY A 23 -3.09 -16.79 -0.88
CA GLY A 23 -3.18 -16.69 0.59
C GLY A 23 -2.15 -17.54 1.33
N HIS A 24 -1.76 -18.69 0.76
CA HIS A 24 -0.65 -19.50 1.28
C HIS A 24 0.65 -18.70 1.33
N THR A 25 0.92 -17.89 0.30
CA THR A 25 2.15 -17.09 0.22
C THR A 25 2.23 -16.05 1.34
N ILE A 26 1.08 -15.52 1.79
CA ILE A 26 0.99 -14.61 2.93
C ILE A 26 1.30 -15.34 4.24
N CYS A 27 0.69 -16.53 4.45
CA CYS A 27 1.01 -17.36 5.61
C CYS A 27 2.51 -17.73 5.65
N ASN A 28 3.09 -18.06 4.49
CA ASN A 28 4.51 -18.37 4.35
C ASN A 28 5.40 -17.16 4.70
N MET A 29 5.12 -15.99 4.11
CA MET A 29 5.79 -14.72 4.41
C MET A 29 5.86 -14.45 5.91
N LEU A 30 4.71 -14.52 6.59
CA LEU A 30 4.63 -14.21 8.02
C LEU A 30 5.35 -15.27 8.89
N LYS A 31 5.19 -16.56 8.59
CA LYS A 31 5.70 -17.64 9.44
C LYS A 31 7.19 -17.92 9.24
N ASP A 32 7.60 -18.12 8.00
CA ASP A 32 8.91 -18.70 7.70
C ASP A 32 9.96 -17.65 7.41
N TYR A 33 9.56 -16.48 6.90
CA TYR A 33 10.50 -15.43 6.49
C TYR A 33 10.60 -14.29 7.50
N LEU A 34 9.45 -13.74 7.92
CA LEU A 34 9.45 -12.65 8.88
C LEU A 34 9.56 -13.12 10.32
N HIS A 35 9.31 -14.41 10.57
CA HIS A 35 9.16 -14.97 11.91
C HIS A 35 8.26 -14.09 12.78
N TYR A 36 7.12 -13.71 12.20
CA TYR A 36 6.16 -12.80 12.80
C TYR A 36 5.72 -13.35 14.16
N GLN A 37 5.79 -12.49 15.18
CA GLN A 37 5.60 -12.89 16.58
C GLN A 37 4.11 -12.96 16.98
N GLY A 38 3.24 -12.37 16.17
CA GLY A 38 1.79 -12.40 16.39
C GLY A 38 1.15 -13.73 15.98
N ALA A 39 -0.09 -13.93 16.41
CA ALA A 39 -0.87 -15.10 16.01
C ALA A 39 -1.28 -15.01 14.54
N VAL A 40 -1.14 -16.11 13.78
CA VAL A 40 -1.53 -16.18 12.37
C VAL A 40 -2.51 -17.34 12.21
N TYR A 41 -3.72 -17.03 11.74
CA TYR A 41 -4.77 -18.01 11.46
C TYR A 41 -5.06 -18.09 9.96
N ALA A 42 -5.48 -19.27 9.50
CA ALA A 42 -5.96 -19.47 8.14
C ALA A 42 -7.46 -19.80 8.15
N VAL A 43 -8.21 -19.22 7.22
CA VAL A 43 -9.62 -19.58 6.99
C VAL A 43 -9.80 -20.07 5.57
N ASN A 44 -10.33 -21.28 5.42
CA ASN A 44 -10.66 -21.92 4.15
C ASN A 44 -11.81 -22.90 4.31
N SER A 45 -12.41 -23.33 3.20
CA SER A 45 -13.60 -24.18 3.21
C SER A 45 -13.41 -25.55 3.87
N LYS A 46 -12.17 -26.02 4.03
CA LYS A 46 -11.84 -27.31 4.67
C LYS A 46 -11.43 -27.17 6.14
N GLY A 47 -11.20 -25.96 6.63
CA GLY A 47 -10.57 -25.71 7.92
C GLY A 47 -9.16 -26.31 8.04
N GLU A 48 -8.45 -26.47 6.93
CA GLU A 48 -7.10 -27.05 6.96
C GLU A 48 -6.08 -26.03 7.47
N ALA A 49 -5.10 -26.50 8.26
CA ALA A 49 -3.94 -25.70 8.62
C ALA A 49 -3.10 -25.38 7.36
N VAL A 50 -2.51 -24.19 7.32
CA VAL A 50 -1.73 -23.71 6.17
C VAL A 50 -0.41 -23.16 6.66
N ASN A 51 0.70 -23.74 6.23
CA ASN A 51 2.06 -23.37 6.65
C ASN A 51 2.24 -23.23 8.17
N GLY A 52 1.70 -24.18 8.94
CA GLY A 52 1.76 -24.16 10.41
C GLY A 52 0.81 -23.16 11.09
N CYS A 53 0.04 -22.37 10.33
CA CYS A 53 -1.05 -21.55 10.86
C CYS A 53 -2.29 -22.42 11.14
N PRO A 54 -2.91 -22.34 12.33
CA PRO A 54 -4.15 -23.05 12.62
C PRO A 54 -5.27 -22.71 11.63
N GLY A 55 -5.95 -23.73 11.13
CA GLY A 55 -6.99 -23.63 10.10
C GLY A 55 -8.41 -23.67 10.68
N TYR A 56 -9.31 -22.88 10.11
CA TYR A 56 -10.72 -22.80 10.50
C TYR A 56 -11.63 -22.74 9.27
N SER A 57 -12.84 -23.31 9.38
CA SER A 57 -13.85 -23.29 8.30
C SER A 57 -14.51 -21.93 8.13
N SER A 58 -14.65 -21.17 9.23
CA SER A 58 -15.25 -19.85 9.25
C SER A 58 -14.45 -18.91 10.15
N VAL A 59 -14.53 -17.61 9.84
CA VAL A 59 -14.01 -16.53 10.72
C VAL A 59 -14.69 -16.56 12.10
N LEU A 60 -15.94 -17.03 12.15
CA LEU A 60 -16.68 -17.14 13.42
C LEU A 60 -16.07 -18.19 14.36
N ASP A 61 -15.46 -19.24 13.79
CA ASP A 61 -14.88 -20.38 14.53
C ASP A 61 -13.52 -20.06 15.19
N LEU A 62 -12.92 -18.91 14.86
CA LEU A 62 -11.65 -18.48 15.46
C LEU A 62 -11.77 -18.42 17.00
N PRO A 63 -10.68 -18.63 17.75
CA PRO A 63 -10.75 -18.62 19.22
C PRO A 63 -11.04 -17.22 19.78
N GLU A 64 -10.55 -16.19 19.10
CA GLU A 64 -10.74 -14.78 19.44
C GLU A 64 -10.90 -13.95 18.17
N ALA A 65 -11.16 -12.64 18.30
CA ALA A 65 -11.21 -11.72 17.17
C ALA A 65 -9.80 -11.23 16.85
N PRO A 66 -9.24 -11.53 15.67
CA PRO A 66 -7.93 -11.00 15.29
C PRO A 66 -7.94 -9.48 15.12
N ASP A 67 -6.77 -8.85 15.29
CA ASP A 67 -6.59 -7.42 15.06
C ASP A 67 -6.84 -7.04 13.58
N LEU A 68 -6.45 -7.94 12.67
CA LEU A 68 -6.53 -7.73 11.22
C LEU A 68 -7.04 -8.98 10.48
N ALA A 69 -8.01 -8.78 9.59
CA ALA A 69 -8.39 -9.78 8.59
C ALA A 69 -7.83 -9.41 7.21
N ILE A 70 -7.24 -10.39 6.52
CA ILE A 70 -6.75 -10.26 5.15
C ILE A 70 -7.60 -11.17 4.26
N ILE A 71 -8.28 -10.59 3.28
CA ILE A 71 -9.22 -11.31 2.40
C ILE A 71 -8.62 -11.45 1.00
N ILE A 72 -8.46 -12.71 0.56
CA ILE A 72 -7.98 -13.07 -0.78
C ILE A 72 -8.84 -14.19 -1.38
N VAL A 73 -10.12 -13.90 -1.58
CA VAL A 73 -11.10 -14.80 -2.21
C VAL A 73 -11.77 -14.14 -3.42
N ALA A 74 -12.63 -14.85 -4.16
CA ALA A 74 -13.39 -14.22 -5.24
C ALA A 74 -14.34 -13.13 -4.69
N ALA A 75 -14.41 -11.96 -5.36
CA ALA A 75 -15.16 -10.78 -4.90
C ALA A 75 -16.60 -11.07 -4.44
N ARG A 76 -17.31 -11.97 -5.14
CA ARG A 76 -18.69 -12.37 -4.82
C ARG A 76 -18.89 -12.93 -3.40
N HIS A 77 -17.83 -13.40 -2.75
CA HIS A 77 -17.89 -13.94 -1.39
C HIS A 77 -17.57 -12.89 -0.32
N VAL A 78 -17.00 -11.75 -0.71
CA VAL A 78 -16.48 -10.74 0.22
C VAL A 78 -17.57 -10.05 1.03
N PRO A 79 -18.73 -9.64 0.46
CA PRO A 79 -19.80 -9.02 1.27
C PRO A 79 -20.24 -9.87 2.48
N GLY A 80 -20.54 -11.15 2.25
CA GLY A 80 -20.89 -12.07 3.33
C GLY A 80 -19.76 -12.28 4.35
N LEU A 81 -18.50 -12.32 3.90
CA LEU A 81 -17.35 -12.39 4.80
C LEU A 81 -17.20 -11.13 5.67
N ILE A 82 -17.49 -9.94 5.14
CA ILE A 82 -17.44 -8.70 5.92
C ILE A 82 -18.51 -8.72 7.03
N GLU A 83 -19.69 -9.30 6.79
CA GLU A 83 -20.69 -9.51 7.85
C GLU A 83 -20.17 -10.45 8.96
N ASP A 84 -19.56 -11.58 8.59
CA ASP A 84 -19.02 -12.53 9.56
C ASP A 84 -17.83 -11.93 10.34
N ILE A 85 -16.96 -11.17 9.68
CA ILE A 85 -15.88 -10.39 10.29
C ILE A 85 -16.45 -9.38 11.29
N ALA A 86 -17.52 -8.66 10.93
CA ALA A 86 -18.19 -7.71 11.79
C ALA A 86 -18.73 -8.39 13.06
N ARG A 87 -19.42 -9.53 12.88
CA ARG A 87 -19.95 -10.37 13.97
C ARG A 87 -18.85 -10.92 14.87
N LYS A 88 -17.71 -11.30 14.28
CA LYS A 88 -16.56 -11.80 15.06
C LYS A 88 -15.95 -10.72 15.95
N GLY A 89 -16.09 -9.45 15.58
CA GLY A 89 -15.53 -8.32 16.32
C GLY A 89 -14.29 -7.70 15.69
N ILE A 90 -13.88 -8.15 14.50
CA ILE A 90 -12.71 -7.61 13.78
C ILE A 90 -13.07 -6.22 13.22
N ARG A 91 -12.14 -5.27 13.29
CA ARG A 91 -12.37 -3.86 12.89
C ARG A 91 -11.38 -3.32 11.85
N ARG A 92 -10.42 -4.13 11.43
CA ARG A 92 -9.46 -3.81 10.36
C ARG A 92 -9.47 -4.93 9.34
N VAL A 93 -9.64 -4.55 8.08
CA VAL A 93 -9.71 -5.52 6.99
C VAL A 93 -8.88 -5.02 5.83
N VAL A 94 -7.97 -5.86 5.34
CA VAL A 94 -7.35 -5.71 4.03
C VAL A 94 -8.13 -6.57 3.05
N ILE A 95 -8.56 -5.99 1.93
CA ILE A 95 -9.22 -6.73 0.85
C ILE A 95 -8.31 -6.69 -0.36
N GLU A 96 -7.63 -7.81 -0.64
CA GLU A 96 -6.71 -7.93 -1.77
C GLU A 96 -7.44 -8.37 -3.05
N SER A 97 -8.61 -8.99 -2.88
CA SER A 97 -9.51 -9.39 -3.95
C SER A 97 -9.81 -8.26 -4.94
N ALA A 98 -9.69 -8.56 -6.22
CA ALA A 98 -10.16 -7.74 -7.34
C ALA A 98 -11.58 -8.16 -7.79
N GLY A 99 -12.19 -7.37 -8.67
CA GLY A 99 -13.54 -7.52 -9.21
C GLY A 99 -14.58 -6.58 -8.61
N PHE A 100 -14.16 -5.44 -8.05
CA PHE A 100 -15.04 -4.45 -7.42
C PHE A 100 -15.34 -3.27 -8.36
N SER A 101 -15.18 -2.01 -7.95
CA SER A 101 -15.53 -0.87 -8.82
C SER A 101 -14.77 -0.85 -10.17
N GLU A 102 -13.57 -1.44 -10.21
CA GLU A 102 -12.80 -1.65 -11.43
C GLU A 102 -13.38 -2.74 -12.35
N GLY A 103 -14.25 -3.60 -11.83
CA GLY A 103 -14.92 -4.70 -12.54
C GLY A 103 -16.26 -4.32 -13.19
N GLY A 104 -16.65 -3.04 -13.18
CA GLY A 104 -17.92 -2.56 -13.76
C GLY A 104 -19.10 -2.57 -12.77
N GLU A 105 -20.33 -2.44 -13.27
CA GLU A 105 -21.54 -2.17 -12.46
C GLU A 105 -21.79 -3.20 -11.36
N ILE A 106 -21.58 -4.50 -11.64
CA ILE A 106 -21.76 -5.58 -10.67
C ILE A 106 -20.74 -5.45 -9.52
N GLY A 107 -19.48 -5.17 -9.87
CA GLY A 107 -18.43 -4.99 -8.88
C GLY A 107 -18.58 -3.70 -8.07
N GLU A 108 -19.08 -2.63 -8.69
CA GLU A 108 -19.44 -1.39 -7.99
C GLU A 108 -20.59 -1.62 -6.98
N ALA A 109 -21.59 -2.44 -7.33
CA ALA A 109 -22.65 -2.82 -6.40
C ALA A 109 -22.10 -3.60 -5.19
N MET A 110 -21.20 -4.57 -5.42
CA MET A 110 -20.53 -5.30 -4.34
C MET A 110 -19.68 -4.35 -3.47
N GLN A 111 -19.01 -3.37 -4.08
CA GLN A 111 -18.22 -2.39 -3.31
C GLN A 111 -19.12 -1.52 -2.41
N ARG A 112 -20.26 -1.05 -2.92
CA ARG A 112 -21.24 -0.29 -2.11
C ARG A 112 -21.78 -1.11 -0.95
N GLU A 113 -21.97 -2.41 -1.13
CA GLU A 113 -22.41 -3.32 -0.08
C GLU A 113 -21.36 -3.44 1.02
N ILE A 114 -20.09 -3.72 0.69
CA ILE A 114 -19.02 -3.79 1.69
C ILE A 114 -18.82 -2.46 2.42
N ASP A 115 -18.92 -1.32 1.73
CA ASP A 115 -18.79 0.01 2.32
C ASP A 115 -19.91 0.27 3.34
N THR A 116 -21.13 -0.19 3.03
CA THR A 116 -22.29 -0.05 3.91
C THR A 116 -22.12 -0.89 5.17
N ILE A 117 -21.77 -2.17 5.02
CA ILE A 117 -21.57 -3.09 6.16
C ILE A 117 -20.42 -2.57 7.03
N ALA A 118 -19.31 -2.14 6.42
CA ALA A 118 -18.14 -1.66 7.15
C ALA A 118 -18.46 -0.42 7.99
N ARG A 119 -19.14 0.58 7.41
CA ARG A 119 -19.54 1.81 8.11
C ARG A 119 -20.47 1.52 9.29
N GLN A 120 -21.45 0.64 9.11
CA GLN A 120 -22.40 0.28 10.17
C GLN A 120 -21.74 -0.43 11.35
N ASN A 121 -20.62 -1.13 11.13
CA ASN A 121 -19.95 -1.94 12.13
C ASN A 121 -18.60 -1.35 12.62
N GLY A 122 -18.27 -0.12 12.20
CA GLY A 122 -17.01 0.54 12.59
C GLY A 122 -15.76 -0.16 12.07
N ILE A 123 -15.87 -0.87 10.94
CA ILE A 123 -14.74 -1.52 10.26
C ILE A 123 -14.05 -0.49 9.39
N ARG A 124 -12.71 -0.51 9.40
CA ARG A 124 -11.90 0.20 8.41
C ARG A 124 -11.35 -0.78 7.37
N ILE A 125 -11.40 -0.41 6.10
CA ILE A 125 -11.00 -1.22 4.95
C ILE A 125 -9.81 -0.57 4.23
N LEU A 126 -8.74 -1.36 4.05
CA LEU A 126 -7.67 -1.08 3.11
C LEU A 126 -7.94 -1.86 1.80
N GLY A 127 -7.97 -1.17 0.66
CA GLY A 127 -8.38 -1.72 -0.64
C GLY A 127 -9.80 -1.29 -1.05
N PRO A 128 -10.60 -2.16 -1.71
CA PRO A 128 -10.24 -3.49 -2.22
C PRO A 128 -9.23 -3.42 -3.38
N ASN A 129 -8.93 -4.55 -4.01
CA ASN A 129 -8.04 -4.65 -5.17
C ASN A 129 -6.66 -4.04 -4.89
N CYS A 130 -6.00 -4.54 -3.85
CA CYS A 130 -4.70 -4.06 -3.39
C CYS A 130 -3.75 -5.22 -3.06
N LEU A 131 -2.49 -4.90 -2.75
CA LEU A 131 -1.55 -5.86 -2.14
C LEU A 131 -1.54 -5.79 -0.61
N GLY A 132 -2.21 -4.81 0.01
CA GLY A 132 -2.20 -4.63 1.46
C GLY A 132 -1.04 -3.79 1.97
N ALA A 133 -0.38 -4.22 3.05
CA ALA A 133 0.64 -3.46 3.76
C ALA A 133 1.92 -4.25 4.04
N LEU A 134 3.04 -3.54 4.02
CA LEU A 134 4.36 -3.97 4.48
C LEU A 134 4.89 -2.95 5.48
N SER A 135 5.35 -3.41 6.63
CA SER A 135 6.07 -2.64 7.65
C SER A 135 7.35 -3.36 8.02
N THR A 136 8.50 -2.72 7.77
CA THR A 136 9.81 -3.36 7.96
C THR A 136 10.18 -3.48 9.44
N ARG A 137 9.96 -2.41 10.20
CA ARG A 137 10.25 -2.36 11.65
C ARG A 137 9.39 -3.33 12.45
N ASP A 138 8.12 -3.46 12.07
CA ASP A 138 7.16 -4.32 12.76
C ASP A 138 7.21 -5.78 12.26
N LYS A 139 8.11 -6.09 11.31
CA LYS A 139 8.26 -7.41 10.69
C LYS A 139 6.91 -7.96 10.21
N PHE A 140 6.16 -7.12 9.51
CA PHE A 140 4.83 -7.46 9.01
C PHE A 140 4.74 -7.22 7.50
N CYS A 141 4.17 -8.16 6.78
CA CYS A 141 3.90 -8.05 5.36
C CYS A 141 2.73 -8.96 4.99
N CYS A 142 1.71 -8.41 4.36
CA CYS A 142 0.62 -9.20 3.80
C CYS A 142 0.60 -9.24 2.27
N PHE A 143 1.65 -8.76 1.59
CA PHE A 143 1.71 -8.82 0.12
C PHE A 143 1.72 -10.27 -0.36
N TYR A 144 0.75 -10.65 -1.19
CA TYR A 144 0.75 -11.96 -1.84
C TYR A 144 1.79 -12.04 -2.96
N GLY A 145 2.21 -13.26 -3.31
CA GLY A 145 3.06 -13.52 -4.47
C GLY A 145 4.51 -13.07 -4.31
N VAL A 146 4.87 -12.52 -3.15
CA VAL A 146 6.26 -12.23 -2.82
C VAL A 146 6.99 -13.55 -2.60
N ASN A 147 8.01 -13.82 -3.42
CA ASN A 147 8.89 -14.98 -3.26
C ASN A 147 10.21 -14.51 -2.63
N PRO A 148 10.43 -14.72 -1.32
CA PRO A 148 11.63 -14.20 -0.65
C PRO A 148 12.90 -14.99 -0.98
N SER A 149 12.76 -16.12 -1.72
CA SER A 149 13.88 -16.86 -2.30
C SER A 149 14.50 -16.13 -3.50
N LEU A 150 13.79 -15.15 -4.07
CA LEU A 150 14.37 -14.14 -4.93
C LEU A 150 15.15 -13.18 -4.01
N VAL A 151 16.40 -13.57 -3.76
CA VAL A 151 17.55 -12.83 -3.22
C VAL A 151 17.23 -11.41 -2.70
N GLU A 152 17.50 -11.17 -1.42
CA GLU A 152 17.59 -9.86 -0.72
C GLU A 152 16.33 -9.26 -0.05
N MET A 153 15.16 -9.90 -0.11
CA MET A 153 14.00 -9.51 0.75
C MET A 153 14.38 -9.43 2.25
N ASN A 154 15.23 -10.33 2.76
CA ASN A 154 15.68 -10.31 4.15
C ASN A 154 16.39 -9.00 4.52
N GLN A 155 17.16 -8.41 3.60
CA GLN A 155 17.90 -7.17 3.86
C GLN A 155 16.95 -6.00 4.12
N ILE A 156 15.83 -5.93 3.39
CA ILE A 156 14.80 -4.89 3.58
C ILE A 156 14.25 -4.91 5.00
N PHE A 157 14.06 -6.10 5.58
CA PHE A 157 13.56 -6.24 6.95
C PHE A 157 14.68 -6.14 7.99
N GLU A 158 15.92 -6.52 7.68
CA GLU A 158 17.07 -6.42 8.59
C GLU A 158 17.59 -5.00 8.75
N SER A 159 17.41 -4.15 7.72
CA SER A 159 17.79 -2.73 7.75
C SER A 159 16.59 -1.82 7.45
N PRO A 160 15.67 -1.64 8.42
CA PRO A 160 14.54 -0.73 8.24
C PRO A 160 15.02 0.70 7.98
N GLY A 161 14.42 1.35 6.98
CA GLY A 161 14.69 2.77 6.70
C GLY A 161 13.57 3.68 7.18
N ASN A 162 13.48 4.84 6.53
CA ASN A 162 12.60 5.94 6.93
C ASN A 162 11.76 6.48 5.76
N ILE A 163 11.81 5.85 4.58
CA ILE A 163 10.95 6.19 3.45
C ILE A 163 9.64 5.40 3.54
N SER A 164 8.49 6.05 3.37
CA SER A 164 7.20 5.35 3.29
C SER A 164 6.51 5.59 1.98
N TYR A 165 5.93 4.53 1.40
CA TYR A 165 5.28 4.56 0.10
C TYR A 165 3.78 4.29 0.19
N ILE A 166 2.99 5.11 -0.48
CA ILE A 166 1.55 4.94 -0.67
C ILE A 166 1.30 4.74 -2.16
N ILE A 167 1.00 3.51 -2.56
CA ILE A 167 0.95 3.11 -3.96
C ILE A 167 -0.46 2.63 -4.32
N GLN A 168 -1.10 3.29 -5.28
CA GLN A 168 -2.43 2.88 -5.70
C GLN A 168 -2.43 1.56 -6.48
N SER A 169 -1.38 1.29 -7.26
CA SER A 169 -1.28 0.12 -8.13
C SER A 169 -0.44 -1.00 -7.51
N GLY A 170 -0.98 -2.22 -7.48
CA GLY A 170 -0.22 -3.39 -7.02
C GLY A 170 1.05 -3.64 -7.86
N GLY A 171 0.96 -3.53 -9.18
CA GLY A 171 2.11 -3.71 -10.07
C GLY A 171 3.23 -2.68 -9.83
N VAL A 172 2.86 -1.42 -9.54
CA VAL A 172 3.86 -0.40 -9.18
C VAL A 172 4.41 -0.61 -7.77
N ALA A 173 3.61 -1.16 -6.85
CA ALA A 173 4.13 -1.51 -5.52
C ALA A 173 5.21 -2.59 -5.64
N VAL A 174 5.03 -3.58 -6.53
CA VAL A 174 6.07 -4.56 -6.86
C VAL A 174 7.31 -3.88 -7.47
N LEU A 175 7.15 -2.94 -8.41
CA LEU A 175 8.27 -2.19 -8.98
C LEU A 175 9.08 -1.44 -7.89
N VAL A 176 8.39 -0.79 -6.96
CA VAL A 176 9.03 -0.11 -5.82
C VAL A 176 9.76 -1.13 -4.95
N MET A 177 9.13 -2.27 -4.63
CA MET A 177 9.76 -3.34 -3.86
C MET A 177 11.00 -3.92 -4.55
N GLU A 178 10.95 -4.13 -5.86
CA GLU A 178 12.09 -4.59 -6.65
C GLU A 178 13.24 -3.59 -6.68
N SER A 179 12.93 -2.28 -6.73
CA SER A 179 13.95 -1.25 -6.69
C SER A 179 14.72 -1.24 -5.37
N LEU A 180 14.07 -1.62 -4.26
CA LEU A 180 14.70 -1.69 -2.94
C LEU A 180 15.74 -2.82 -2.80
N TYR A 181 15.73 -3.84 -3.67
CA TYR A 181 16.76 -4.90 -3.64
C TYR A 181 18.14 -4.37 -3.99
N TYR A 182 18.20 -3.42 -4.92
CA TYR A 182 19.46 -2.87 -5.41
C TYR A 182 19.83 -1.54 -4.73
N ASP A 183 19.11 -1.19 -3.67
CA ASP A 183 19.20 0.12 -3.04
C ASP A 183 19.99 0.10 -1.74
N ILE A 184 20.56 1.24 -1.38
CA ILE A 184 21.31 1.44 -0.14
C ILE A 184 20.37 1.90 0.98
N VAL A 185 19.18 2.41 0.63
CA VAL A 185 18.21 2.98 1.57
C VAL A 185 17.07 2.02 1.85
N GLY A 186 16.84 1.74 3.13
CA GLY A 186 15.71 0.92 3.56
C GLY A 186 14.37 1.64 3.43
N VAL A 187 13.30 0.87 3.51
CA VAL A 187 11.92 1.38 3.58
C VAL A 187 11.40 1.25 5.01
N ASN A 188 10.54 2.17 5.44
CA ASN A 188 9.75 2.06 6.67
C ASN A 188 8.46 1.26 6.38
N LYS A 189 7.61 1.78 5.48
CA LYS A 189 6.33 1.17 5.13
C LYS A 189 6.03 1.25 3.63
N VAL A 190 5.41 0.20 3.09
CA VAL A 190 4.83 0.23 1.74
C VAL A 190 3.38 -0.19 1.84
N VAL A 191 2.48 0.59 1.24
CA VAL A 191 1.04 0.34 1.31
C VAL A 191 0.48 0.36 -0.09
N SER A 192 -0.15 -0.73 -0.49
CA SER A 192 -0.98 -0.77 -1.67
C SER A 192 -2.42 -0.46 -1.28
N ILE A 193 -3.01 0.60 -1.86
CA ILE A 193 -4.33 1.10 -1.44
C ILE A 193 -5.47 0.78 -2.42
N GLY A 194 -5.15 0.33 -3.64
CA GLY A 194 -6.13 -0.18 -4.60
C GLY A 194 -7.23 0.82 -4.96
N ASN A 195 -8.48 0.39 -4.78
CA ASN A 195 -9.67 1.20 -5.07
C ASN A 195 -9.93 2.32 -4.05
N LYS A 196 -9.36 2.22 -2.84
CA LYS A 196 -9.48 3.23 -1.77
C LYS A 196 -10.93 3.51 -1.36
N CYS A 197 -11.71 2.45 -1.11
CA CYS A 197 -13.14 2.60 -0.78
C CYS A 197 -13.38 3.21 0.62
N ASP A 198 -12.40 3.10 1.52
CA ASP A 198 -12.42 3.70 2.86
C ASP A 198 -11.07 4.35 3.22
N VAL A 199 -10.03 3.56 3.47
CA VAL A 199 -8.69 4.10 3.74
C VAL A 199 -8.09 4.63 2.45
N ASP A 200 -7.73 5.92 2.44
CA ASP A 200 -7.13 6.60 1.29
C ASP A 200 -5.72 7.16 1.60
N GLU A 201 -5.13 7.81 0.59
CA GLU A 201 -3.82 8.44 0.73
C GLU A 201 -3.75 9.50 1.82
N ALA A 202 -4.85 10.19 2.13
CA ALA A 202 -4.87 11.23 3.16
C ALA A 202 -4.83 10.62 4.56
N ASP A 203 -5.57 9.53 4.81
CA ASP A 203 -5.46 8.75 6.07
C ASP A 203 -4.01 8.32 6.34
N LEU A 204 -3.31 7.87 5.29
CA LEU A 204 -1.95 7.37 5.39
C LEU A 204 -0.92 8.48 5.57
N ILE A 205 -1.06 9.61 4.85
CA ILE A 205 -0.21 10.80 5.09
C ILE A 205 -0.31 11.24 6.55
N GLU A 206 -1.52 11.31 7.10
CA GLU A 206 -1.75 11.70 8.50
C GLU A 206 -1.18 10.70 9.50
N TYR A 207 -1.24 9.39 9.19
CA TYR A 207 -0.65 8.35 10.03
C TYR A 207 0.88 8.40 10.01
N PHE A 208 1.48 8.51 8.83
CA PHE A 208 2.94 8.59 8.67
C PHE A 208 3.56 9.86 9.26
N GLN A 209 2.78 10.88 9.62
CA GLN A 209 3.31 11.98 10.43
C GLN A 209 3.77 11.55 11.81
N LYS A 210 3.23 10.44 12.33
CA LYS A 210 3.36 10.04 13.74
C LYS A 210 4.37 8.91 13.96
N ASP A 211 4.94 8.36 12.90
CA ASP A 211 5.90 7.26 12.95
C ASP A 211 7.29 7.69 12.47
N GLU A 212 8.19 6.72 12.31
CA GLU A 212 9.58 6.89 11.87
C GLU A 212 9.73 7.32 10.39
N THR A 213 8.63 7.56 9.66
CA THR A 213 8.73 8.08 8.30
C THR A 213 9.44 9.43 8.29
N GLU A 214 10.35 9.68 7.37
CA GLU A 214 10.93 11.00 7.12
C GLU A 214 10.42 11.60 5.81
N VAL A 215 10.12 10.76 4.82
CA VAL A 215 9.64 11.17 3.49
C VAL A 215 8.57 10.21 2.98
N ILE A 216 7.53 10.76 2.34
CA ILE A 216 6.39 10.01 1.83
C ILE A 216 6.38 10.06 0.31
N GLY A 217 6.51 8.90 -0.34
CA GLY A 217 6.35 8.74 -1.79
C GLY A 217 4.95 8.24 -2.15
N LEU A 218 4.30 8.88 -3.12
CA LEU A 218 2.96 8.53 -3.57
C LEU A 218 2.95 8.18 -5.05
N TYR A 219 2.20 7.13 -5.39
CA TYR A 219 1.78 6.84 -6.75
C TYR A 219 0.27 6.81 -6.81
N LEU A 220 -0.35 7.72 -7.58
CA LEU A 220 -1.80 7.81 -7.70
C LEU A 220 -2.27 7.74 -9.17
N GLU A 221 -3.29 6.93 -9.40
CA GLU A 221 -3.99 6.80 -10.69
C GLU A 221 -5.23 7.69 -10.73
N ASN A 222 -5.91 7.87 -9.60
CA ASN A 222 -7.04 8.78 -9.45
C ASN A 222 -7.05 9.42 -8.05
N ILE A 223 -7.85 10.49 -7.92
CA ILE A 223 -8.02 11.23 -6.67
C ILE A 223 -9.50 11.51 -6.49
N SER A 224 -10.14 10.79 -5.57
CA SER A 224 -11.57 10.92 -5.29
C SER A 224 -11.88 12.14 -4.42
N ASN A 225 -11.03 12.42 -3.42
CA ASN A 225 -11.19 13.56 -2.52
C ASN A 225 -9.95 14.47 -2.51
N GLY A 226 -9.83 15.30 -3.55
CA GLY A 226 -8.70 16.20 -3.71
C GLY A 226 -8.54 17.19 -2.55
N ARG A 227 -9.63 17.68 -1.95
CA ARG A 227 -9.55 18.61 -0.82
C ARG A 227 -8.88 17.95 0.39
N ARG A 228 -9.28 16.72 0.73
CA ARG A 228 -8.72 15.97 1.85
C ARG A 228 -7.23 15.67 1.64
N LEU A 229 -6.84 15.23 0.44
CA LEU A 229 -5.43 15.04 0.08
C LEU A 229 -4.61 16.32 0.27
N MET A 230 -5.11 17.44 -0.25
CA MET A 230 -4.43 18.74 -0.16
C MET A 230 -4.32 19.23 1.29
N GLU A 231 -5.35 19.01 2.11
CA GLU A 231 -5.32 19.35 3.54
C GLU A 231 -4.33 18.48 4.32
N ALA A 232 -4.30 17.17 4.07
CA ALA A 232 -3.35 16.25 4.71
C ALA A 232 -1.91 16.61 4.33
N ALA A 233 -1.64 16.86 3.05
CA ALA A 233 -0.32 17.26 2.58
C ALA A 233 0.12 18.63 3.16
N ARG A 234 -0.79 19.62 3.21
CA ARG A 234 -0.49 20.94 3.79
C ARG A 234 -0.12 20.86 5.27
N LYS A 235 -0.73 19.94 6.02
CA LYS A 235 -0.45 19.71 7.45
C LYS A 235 0.79 18.85 7.68
N SER A 236 1.32 18.22 6.63
CA SER A 236 2.52 17.39 6.71
C SER A 236 3.74 18.24 7.03
N HIS A 237 4.52 17.85 8.04
CA HIS A 237 5.85 18.40 8.28
C HIS A 237 6.95 17.57 7.59
N LYS A 238 6.56 16.44 6.98
CA LYS A 238 7.41 15.53 6.21
C LYS A 238 7.22 15.79 4.71
N PRO A 239 8.28 15.74 3.88
CA PRO A 239 8.14 15.91 2.44
C PRO A 239 7.19 14.86 1.83
N VAL A 240 6.31 15.33 0.95
CA VAL A 240 5.33 14.50 0.23
C VAL A 240 5.65 14.57 -1.26
N LEU A 241 6.10 13.46 -1.83
CA LEU A 241 6.47 13.32 -3.24
C LEU A 241 5.37 12.54 -3.95
N LEU A 242 4.91 13.01 -5.10
CA LEU A 242 3.79 12.39 -5.81
C LEU A 242 4.06 12.21 -7.30
N TYR A 243 4.04 10.96 -7.74
CA TYR A 243 3.85 10.61 -9.14
C TYR A 243 2.36 10.38 -9.42
N LYS A 244 1.76 11.30 -10.20
CA LYS A 244 0.38 11.18 -10.66
C LYS A 244 0.36 10.72 -12.11
N VAL A 245 -0.26 9.57 -12.37
CA VAL A 245 -0.50 9.06 -13.73
C VAL A 245 -1.53 9.93 -14.45
N GLY A 246 -1.46 9.98 -15.77
CA GLY A 246 -2.47 10.68 -16.58
C GLY A 246 -2.25 12.17 -16.73
N LYS A 247 -0.97 12.59 -16.79
CA LYS A 247 -0.58 13.98 -17.10
C LYS A 247 -1.00 14.41 -18.50
N THR A 248 -0.95 13.47 -19.47
CA THR A 248 -1.39 13.69 -20.85
C THR A 248 -2.83 13.21 -21.02
N LYS A 249 -3.50 13.66 -22.08
CA LYS A 249 -4.85 13.22 -22.42
C LYS A 249 -4.91 11.71 -22.62
N GLU A 250 -3.92 11.15 -23.32
CA GLU A 250 -3.80 9.72 -23.62
C GLU A 250 -3.55 8.91 -22.34
N GLY A 251 -2.63 9.38 -21.47
CA GLY A 251 -2.38 8.74 -20.19
C GLY A 251 -3.59 8.80 -19.25
N ALA A 252 -4.35 9.90 -19.28
CA ALA A 252 -5.58 10.02 -18.51
C ALA A 252 -6.61 9.01 -18.98
N MET A 253 -6.82 8.87 -20.30
CA MET A 253 -7.72 7.86 -20.86
C MET A 253 -7.28 6.43 -20.47
N ALA A 254 -5.99 6.12 -20.53
CA ALA A 254 -5.47 4.81 -20.11
C ALA A 254 -5.74 4.53 -18.62
N ALA A 255 -5.50 5.50 -17.74
CA ALA A 255 -5.75 5.36 -16.30
C ALA A 255 -7.25 5.25 -15.96
N MET A 256 -8.12 5.93 -16.71
CA MET A 256 -9.57 5.84 -16.56
C MET A 256 -10.08 4.43 -16.86
N SER A 257 -9.61 3.82 -17.94
CA SER A 257 -9.98 2.43 -18.29
C SER A 257 -9.53 1.42 -17.23
N HIS A 258 -8.48 1.73 -16.47
CA HIS A 258 -7.93 0.85 -15.44
C HIS A 258 -8.65 0.95 -14.09
N THR A 259 -9.14 2.15 -13.72
CA THR A 259 -9.68 2.40 -12.35
C THR A 259 -11.11 2.90 -12.29
N ALA A 260 -11.78 3.08 -13.43
CA ALA A 260 -13.09 3.72 -13.54
C ALA A 260 -13.15 5.14 -12.91
N GLY A 261 -12.01 5.81 -12.72
CA GLY A 261 -11.91 7.14 -12.14
C GLY A 261 -12.23 8.28 -13.12
N MET A 262 -12.53 9.48 -12.60
CA MET A 262 -12.76 10.68 -13.41
C MET A 262 -11.42 11.31 -13.87
N ALA A 263 -11.38 11.82 -15.11
CA ALA A 263 -10.23 12.60 -15.59
C ALA A 263 -10.07 13.90 -14.79
N ASN A 264 -8.90 14.06 -14.17
CA ASN A 264 -8.55 15.29 -13.45
C ASN A 264 -7.84 16.28 -14.39
N ASN A 265 -8.13 17.57 -14.25
CA ASN A 265 -7.37 18.61 -14.96
C ASN A 265 -5.98 18.74 -14.33
N ASP A 266 -4.95 18.27 -15.03
CA ASP A 266 -3.58 18.23 -14.50
C ASP A 266 -3.05 19.61 -14.12
N ARG A 267 -3.42 20.69 -14.84
CA ARG A 267 -2.99 22.06 -14.49
C ARG A 267 -3.57 22.53 -13.15
N VAL A 268 -4.83 22.21 -12.88
CA VAL A 268 -5.47 22.51 -11.60
C VAL A 268 -4.81 21.69 -10.49
N PHE A 269 -4.54 20.42 -10.76
CA PHE A 269 -3.86 19.54 -9.82
C PHE A 269 -2.44 20.00 -9.49
N ASP A 270 -1.68 20.43 -10.50
CA ASP A 270 -0.34 20.99 -10.36
C ASP A 270 -0.33 22.24 -9.47
N ALA A 271 -1.26 23.17 -9.72
CA ALA A 271 -1.42 24.37 -8.92
C ALA A 271 -1.77 24.04 -7.46
N ALA A 272 -2.66 23.07 -7.23
CA ALA A 272 -3.00 22.61 -5.89
C ALA A 272 -1.79 22.00 -5.17
N CYS A 273 -1.01 21.15 -5.83
CA CYS A 273 0.21 20.57 -5.27
C CYS A 273 1.21 21.64 -4.84
N ARG A 274 1.44 22.67 -5.67
CA ARG A 274 2.33 23.80 -5.34
C ARG A 274 1.86 24.56 -4.10
N GLN A 275 0.56 24.72 -3.92
CA GLN A 275 -0.03 25.41 -2.76
C GLN A 275 0.07 24.62 -1.45
N THR A 276 0.31 23.31 -1.52
CA THR A 276 0.38 22.43 -0.35
C THR A 276 1.76 21.88 -0.07
N GLY A 277 2.74 22.17 -0.94
CA GLY A 277 4.11 21.68 -0.80
C GLY A 277 4.31 20.24 -1.29
N ILE A 278 3.36 19.67 -2.05
CA ILE A 278 3.56 18.37 -2.70
C ILE A 278 4.58 18.54 -3.84
N ILE A 279 5.65 17.75 -3.79
CA ILE A 279 6.68 17.70 -4.84
C ILE A 279 6.20 16.72 -5.91
N ARG A 280 5.89 17.23 -7.11
CA ARG A 280 5.45 16.39 -8.22
C ARG A 280 6.63 15.76 -8.94
N LEU A 281 6.60 14.43 -9.02
CA LEU A 281 7.60 13.62 -9.72
C LEU A 281 7.33 13.61 -11.22
N GLN A 282 8.40 13.67 -12.01
CA GLN A 282 8.33 13.75 -13.47
C GLN A 282 8.36 12.38 -14.15
N SER A 283 9.15 11.45 -13.62
CA SER A 283 9.21 10.06 -14.07
C SER A 283 8.83 9.07 -12.97
N ILE A 284 8.59 7.82 -13.33
CA ILE A 284 8.37 6.75 -12.35
C ILE A 284 9.65 6.44 -11.57
N ASP A 285 10.81 6.58 -12.20
CA ASP A 285 12.12 6.32 -11.57
C ASP A 285 12.40 7.29 -10.41
N GLU A 286 11.88 8.53 -10.51
CA GLU A 286 11.93 9.52 -9.44
C GLU A 286 11.17 9.09 -8.17
N LEU A 287 10.19 8.18 -8.30
CA LEU A 287 9.48 7.63 -7.14
C LEU A 287 10.44 6.86 -6.23
N HIS A 288 11.43 6.21 -6.80
CA HIS A 288 12.47 5.50 -6.06
C HIS A 288 13.68 6.40 -5.75
N SER A 289 14.15 7.22 -6.70
CA SER A 289 15.43 7.92 -6.56
C SER A 289 15.38 9.19 -5.69
N LEU A 290 14.32 9.98 -5.77
CA LEU A 290 14.25 11.29 -5.09
C LEU A 290 14.02 11.22 -3.57
N PRO A 291 13.21 10.28 -3.01
CA PRO A 291 13.02 10.20 -1.56
C PRO A 291 14.34 10.09 -0.78
N LYS A 292 15.33 9.40 -1.33
CA LYS A 292 16.66 9.16 -0.72
C LYS A 292 17.39 10.45 -0.35
N MET A 293 17.21 11.50 -1.14
CA MET A 293 17.84 12.80 -0.86
C MET A 293 17.35 13.41 0.45
N PHE A 294 16.13 13.05 0.90
CA PHE A 294 15.55 13.57 2.12
C PHE A 294 15.96 12.79 3.37
N THR A 295 16.47 11.56 3.22
CA THR A 295 16.97 10.74 4.35
C THR A 295 18.47 10.88 4.52
N GLU A 296 19.23 10.98 3.42
CA GLU A 296 20.69 10.94 3.46
C GLU A 296 21.34 12.34 3.45
N MET A 297 20.63 13.39 3.04
CA MET A 297 21.20 14.72 2.85
C MET A 297 20.50 15.78 3.70
N PRO A 298 21.25 16.71 4.32
CA PRO A 298 20.65 17.84 5.00
C PRO A 298 19.98 18.79 3.99
N LEU A 299 18.91 19.46 4.41
CA LEU A 299 18.27 20.49 3.60
C LEU A 299 19.25 21.60 3.21
N LEU A 300 19.18 22.02 1.94
CA LEU A 300 20.00 23.11 1.43
C LEU A 300 19.69 24.41 2.17
N LYS A 301 20.74 25.08 2.67
CA LYS A 301 20.64 26.39 3.34
C LYS A 301 20.44 27.56 2.36
N GLY A 302 20.43 27.30 1.06
CA GLY A 302 20.33 28.33 0.02
C GLY A 302 20.38 27.74 -1.38
N LYS A 303 20.48 28.62 -2.39
CA LYS A 303 20.36 28.25 -3.82
C LYS A 303 21.70 28.06 -4.54
N ARG A 304 22.83 28.15 -3.81
CA ARG A 304 24.17 28.04 -4.41
C ARG A 304 24.58 26.57 -4.44
N ILE A 305 24.58 25.99 -5.63
CA ILE A 305 25.02 24.62 -5.91
C ILE A 305 26.38 24.70 -6.61
N ALA A 306 27.31 23.81 -6.25
CA ALA A 306 28.57 23.63 -6.94
C ALA A 306 28.65 22.17 -7.43
N ALA A 307 28.96 21.98 -8.70
CA ALA A 307 29.16 20.66 -9.29
C ALA A 307 30.66 20.43 -9.53
N PHE A 308 31.17 19.28 -9.08
CA PHE A 308 32.55 18.85 -9.33
C PHE A 308 32.52 17.63 -10.23
N THR A 309 33.21 17.70 -11.37
CA THR A 309 33.24 16.63 -12.36
C THR A 309 34.61 16.58 -13.03
N ASN A 310 35.04 15.38 -13.42
CA ASN A 310 36.24 15.15 -14.20
C ASN A 310 36.00 15.26 -15.72
N SER A 311 34.76 15.50 -16.15
CA SER A 311 34.36 15.54 -17.56
C SER A 311 33.54 16.78 -17.86
N GLY A 312 33.97 17.56 -18.85
CA GLY A 312 33.22 18.72 -19.33
C GLY A 312 31.82 18.34 -19.85
N ALA A 313 31.65 17.15 -20.44
CA ALA A 313 30.35 16.68 -20.92
C ALA A 313 29.37 16.44 -19.76
N PHE A 314 29.79 15.78 -18.69
CA PHE A 314 28.97 15.61 -17.49
C PHE A 314 28.74 16.94 -16.77
N GLY A 315 29.69 17.88 -16.87
CA GLY A 315 29.50 19.25 -16.38
C GLY A 315 28.39 19.98 -17.11
N GLY A 316 28.31 19.84 -18.43
CA GLY A 316 27.20 20.37 -19.24
C GLY A 316 25.86 19.73 -18.85
N ILE A 317 25.79 18.39 -18.81
CA ILE A 317 24.56 17.66 -18.43
C ILE A 317 24.09 18.02 -17.02
N SER A 318 25.00 18.24 -16.07
CA SER A 318 24.63 18.59 -14.69
C SER A 318 24.16 20.04 -14.55
N ALA A 319 24.47 20.91 -15.51
CA ALA A 319 24.11 22.32 -15.50
C ALA A 319 22.76 22.59 -16.20
N ASP A 320 22.37 21.75 -17.16
CA ASP A 320 21.06 21.77 -17.85
C ASP A 320 19.93 21.28 -16.94
#